data_AF-A0A516KJX1-F1
#
_entry.id   AF-A0A516KJX1-F1
#
_cell.length_a   1.000
_cell.length_b   1.000
_cell.length_c   1.000
_cell.angle_alpha   90.00
_cell.angle_beta   90.00
_cell.angle_gamma   90.00
#
_symmetry.space_group_name_H-M   'P 1'
#
loop_
_entity.id
_entity.type
_entity.pdbx_description
1 polymer ?
#
loop_
_entity_poly.entity_id
_entity_poly.type
_entity_poly.pdbx_seq_one_letter_code
_entity_poly.pdbx_strand_id
1 'polypeptide(L)'
;MLRIVLSAAVLFIGTTGCAQTEPAPNSTSLLTDQAETTDPGYLQINNPAPRKIDETGDTWDKEKDKALIIKAAERMPRVHVKQVAFQESDAIVTVSIDEDLDEQEKQAWIENIKSAIEAEIQRYNIRVITE
;
A
#
# COMPACT_ATOMS: atom_id res chain seq x y z
N MET A 1 -37.31 -4.15 38.81
CA MET A 1 -36.78 -3.81 40.14
C MET A 1 -35.29 -4.13 40.16
N LEU A 2 -34.48 -3.21 40.66
CA LEU A 2 -33.02 -3.26 40.65
C LEU A 2 -32.49 -4.16 41.79
N ARG A 3 -31.50 -5.03 41.53
CA ARG A 3 -30.64 -5.63 42.57
C ARG A 3 -29.19 -5.65 42.12
N ILE A 4 -28.36 -4.94 42.88
CA ILE A 4 -26.91 -4.83 42.73
C ILE A 4 -26.27 -5.72 43.81
N VAL A 5 -25.41 -6.65 43.39
CA VAL A 5 -24.39 -7.36 44.19
C VAL A 5 -23.28 -7.69 43.18
N LEU A 6 -22.20 -6.91 43.02
CA LEU A 6 -21.11 -6.56 43.93
C LEU A 6 -20.19 -7.74 44.28
N SER A 7 -18.89 -7.58 43.98
CA SER A 7 -17.73 -8.33 44.48
C SER A 7 -17.46 -9.74 43.94
N ALA A 8 -16.44 -9.84 43.06
CA ALA A 8 -15.20 -10.57 43.37
C ALA A 8 -14.09 -10.18 42.38
N ALA A 9 -12.96 -9.68 42.89
CA ALA A 9 -11.77 -9.42 42.08
C ALA A 9 -10.94 -10.69 41.92
N VAL A 10 -10.40 -10.94 40.72
CA VAL A 10 -9.31 -11.90 40.51
C VAL A 10 -8.25 -11.24 39.64
N LEU A 11 -7.12 -10.87 40.26
CA LEU A 11 -5.89 -10.54 39.55
C LEU A 11 -5.34 -11.80 38.88
N PHE A 12 -4.85 -11.68 37.64
CA PHE A 12 -3.84 -12.58 37.11
C PHE A 12 -2.61 -11.81 36.62
N ILE A 13 -1.73 -11.57 37.59
CA ILE A 13 -0.26 -11.54 37.55
C ILE A 13 0.35 -11.56 36.13
N GLY A 14 0.99 -10.45 35.74
CA GLY A 14 1.93 -10.44 34.62
C GLY A 14 3.31 -10.97 35.04
N THR A 15 3.95 -11.73 34.15
CA THR A 15 5.34 -12.19 34.33
C THR A 15 6.29 -11.42 33.40
N THR A 16 7.10 -10.54 33.98
CA THR A 16 8.26 -9.93 33.32
C THR A 16 9.34 -10.97 33.00
N GLY A 17 9.80 -10.99 31.76
CA GLY A 17 11.06 -11.62 31.36
C GLY A 17 11.94 -10.59 30.66
N CYS A 18 13.13 -10.31 31.21
CA CYS A 18 14.13 -9.40 30.65
C CYS A 18 15.49 -10.11 30.48
N ALA A 19 16.45 -9.44 29.80
CA ALA A 19 17.85 -9.84 29.56
C ALA A 19 18.04 -10.93 28.45
N GLN A 20 19.12 -11.01 27.65
CA GLN A 20 20.38 -10.23 27.44
C GLN A 20 21.07 -10.79 26.15
N THR A 21 21.98 -10.16 25.37
CA THR A 21 22.63 -8.82 25.30
C THR A 21 23.07 -8.55 23.83
N GLU A 22 23.41 -7.30 23.47
CA GLU A 22 24.20 -6.98 22.25
C GLU A 22 25.71 -7.28 22.45
N PRO A 23 26.55 -7.35 21.38
CA PRO A 23 27.17 -6.11 20.85
C PRO A 23 27.40 -6.06 19.33
N ALA A 24 27.41 -4.84 18.76
CA ALA A 24 28.05 -4.53 17.48
C ALA A 24 29.57 -4.27 17.67
N PRO A 25 30.41 -4.34 16.61
CA PRO A 25 30.80 -3.07 15.97
C PRO A 25 31.10 -3.14 14.44
N ASN A 26 31.05 -1.97 13.80
CA ASN A 26 31.67 -1.46 12.53
C ASN A 26 32.19 -2.45 11.44
N SER A 27 32.06 -2.15 10.14
CA SER A 27 32.76 -1.03 9.50
C SER A 27 31.97 -0.28 8.41
N THR A 28 32.04 1.05 8.46
CA THR A 28 31.86 1.90 7.28
C THR A 28 33.09 1.75 6.37
N SER A 29 32.90 1.42 5.09
CA SER A 29 33.93 1.65 4.06
C SER A 29 33.32 2.47 2.93
N LEU A 30 33.52 3.79 3.05
CA LEU A 30 33.24 4.75 1.99
C LEU A 30 34.37 4.68 0.95
N LEU A 31 34.01 4.80 -0.33
CA LEU A 31 34.87 5.16 -1.46
C LEU A 31 35.95 4.14 -1.88
N THR A 32 35.73 3.51 -3.03
CA THR A 32 36.78 3.40 -4.06
C THR A 32 36.12 3.46 -5.42
N ASP A 33 36.41 4.54 -6.13
CA ASP A 33 36.11 4.76 -7.53
C ASP A 33 37.01 3.85 -8.38
N GLN A 34 36.43 2.95 -9.20
CA GLN A 34 37.16 2.29 -10.29
C GLN A 34 36.26 2.09 -11.51
N ALA A 35 36.49 2.99 -12.47
CA ALA A 35 36.54 2.76 -13.90
C ALA A 35 35.28 2.25 -14.62
N GLU A 36 34.79 3.11 -15.52
CA GLU A 36 34.01 2.72 -16.69
C GLU A 36 34.68 1.55 -17.43
N THR A 37 33.93 0.47 -17.67
CA THR A 37 34.18 -0.39 -18.83
C THR A 37 32.87 -0.54 -19.59
N THR A 38 32.88 -0.09 -20.84
CA THR A 38 31.70 0.01 -21.69
C THR A 38 31.41 -1.34 -22.32
N ASP A 39 30.30 -1.99 -21.96
CA ASP A 39 29.80 -3.17 -22.67
C ASP A 39 28.36 -2.93 -23.19
N PRO A 40 28.19 -2.58 -24.47
CA PRO A 40 26.90 -2.17 -25.01
C PRO A 40 26.11 -3.39 -25.52
N GLY A 41 25.37 -4.07 -24.63
CA GLY A 41 24.32 -4.96 -25.12
C GLY A 41 23.79 -6.07 -24.23
N TYR A 42 23.14 -5.75 -23.11
CA TYR A 42 22.00 -6.56 -22.65
C TYR A 42 20.88 -5.66 -22.12
N LEU A 43 19.80 -5.55 -22.89
CA LEU A 43 18.52 -5.07 -22.39
C LEU A 43 18.02 -6.06 -21.34
N GLN A 44 18.19 -5.75 -20.05
CA GLN A 44 17.69 -6.58 -18.96
C GLN A 44 16.17 -6.36 -18.79
N ILE A 45 15.43 -6.83 -19.79
CA ILE A 45 13.99 -7.04 -19.73
C ILE A 45 13.74 -7.99 -18.55
N ASN A 46 12.85 -7.61 -17.63
CA ASN A 46 12.50 -8.33 -16.39
C ASN A 46 13.52 -8.26 -15.23
N ASN A 47 14.11 -7.09 -14.94
CA ASN A 47 14.47 -6.81 -13.54
C ASN A 47 13.23 -6.23 -12.81
N PRO A 48 12.51 -6.98 -11.95
CA PRO A 48 11.49 -6.38 -11.10
C PRO A 48 12.19 -5.36 -10.19
N ALA A 49 11.74 -4.11 -10.22
CA ALA A 49 12.39 -3.03 -9.49
C ALA A 49 12.61 -3.42 -8.02
N PRO A 50 13.83 -3.23 -7.46
CA PRO A 50 14.13 -3.68 -6.12
C PRO A 50 13.14 -3.07 -5.13
N ARG A 51 12.36 -3.94 -4.46
CA ARG A 51 11.37 -3.53 -3.47
C ARG A 51 12.08 -2.78 -2.35
N LYS A 52 11.97 -1.45 -2.36
CA LYS A 52 12.49 -0.58 -1.30
C LYS A 52 11.62 -0.76 -0.07
N ILE A 53 12.09 -1.53 0.90
CA ILE A 53 11.46 -1.67 2.21
C ILE A 53 12.01 -0.53 3.07
N ASP A 54 11.13 0.36 3.55
CA ASP A 54 11.47 1.28 4.64
C ASP A 54 11.55 0.51 5.97
N GLU A 55 12.29 1.04 6.94
CA GLU A 55 12.59 0.39 8.22
C GLU A 55 11.35 0.17 9.13
N THR A 56 10.17 0.66 8.72
CA THR A 56 8.89 0.59 9.45
C THR A 56 7.95 -0.49 8.92
N GLY A 57 8.16 -0.96 7.68
CA GLY A 57 7.29 -1.93 7.00
C GLY A 57 6.09 -1.31 6.26
N ASP A 58 5.95 0.02 6.25
CA ASP A 58 4.81 0.73 5.63
C ASP A 58 4.65 0.40 4.15
N THR A 59 5.75 0.21 3.43
CA THR A 59 5.73 -0.12 2.00
C THR A 59 5.06 -1.48 1.71
N TRP A 60 5.15 -2.47 2.61
CA TRP A 60 4.50 -3.77 2.40
C TRP A 60 2.97 -3.63 2.40
N ASP A 61 2.43 -2.80 3.29
CA ASP A 61 0.99 -2.59 3.37
C ASP A 61 0.47 -1.74 2.21
N LYS A 62 1.24 -0.76 1.73
CA LYS A 62 0.93 -0.01 0.50
C LYS A 62 0.90 -0.90 -0.74
N GLU A 63 1.76 -1.92 -0.86
CA GLU A 63 1.68 -2.92 -1.95
C GLU A 63 0.39 -3.77 -1.85
N LYS A 64 0.01 -4.21 -0.63
CA LYS A 64 -1.27 -4.92 -0.40
C LYS A 64 -2.47 -4.05 -0.78
N ASP A 65 -2.50 -2.80 -0.33
CA ASP A 65 -3.58 -1.86 -0.63
C ASP A 65 -3.68 -1.61 -2.12
N LYS A 66 -2.55 -1.40 -2.80
CA LYS A 66 -2.53 -1.23 -4.25
C LYS A 66 -3.19 -2.41 -4.97
N ALA A 67 -2.89 -3.65 -4.55
CA ALA A 67 -3.52 -4.84 -5.11
C ALA A 67 -5.03 -4.91 -4.81
N LEU A 68 -5.46 -4.49 -3.62
CA LEU A 68 -6.88 -4.40 -3.25
C LEU A 68 -7.63 -3.32 -4.03
N ILE A 69 -7.05 -2.12 -4.18
CA ILE A 69 -7.58 -1.00 -4.99
C ILE A 69 -7.77 -1.44 -6.44
N ILE A 70 -6.73 -2.04 -7.05
CA ILE A 70 -6.80 -2.55 -8.43
C ILE A 70 -7.92 -3.59 -8.54
N LYS A 71 -7.92 -4.60 -7.67
CA LYS A 71 -8.95 -5.63 -7.64
C LYS A 71 -10.37 -5.08 -7.38
N ALA A 72 -10.52 -3.97 -6.67
CA ALA A 72 -11.81 -3.35 -6.42
C ALA A 72 -12.32 -2.60 -7.66
N ALA A 73 -11.46 -1.77 -8.28
CA ALA A 73 -11.78 -1.03 -9.49
C ALA A 73 -12.08 -1.95 -10.69
N GLU A 74 -11.26 -2.98 -10.91
CA GLU A 74 -11.38 -3.91 -12.04
C GLU A 74 -12.51 -4.95 -11.87
N ARG A 75 -13.31 -4.88 -10.79
CA ARG A 75 -14.61 -5.58 -10.74
C ARG A 75 -15.63 -4.96 -11.69
N MET A 76 -15.48 -3.67 -11.99
CA MET A 76 -16.33 -3.01 -12.98
C MET A 76 -15.86 -3.43 -14.39
N PRO A 77 -16.78 -3.93 -15.24
CA PRO A 77 -16.42 -4.40 -16.57
C PRO A 77 -15.88 -3.23 -17.39
N ARG A 78 -14.87 -3.49 -18.24
CA ARG A 78 -14.20 -2.50 -19.11
C ARG A 78 -13.40 -1.41 -18.38
N VAL A 79 -13.23 -1.50 -17.05
CA VAL A 79 -12.30 -0.65 -16.29
C VAL A 79 -10.91 -1.31 -16.23
N HIS A 80 -9.87 -0.56 -16.55
CA HIS A 80 -8.48 -0.96 -16.40
C HIS A 80 -7.70 0.07 -15.58
N VAL A 81 -7.02 -0.36 -14.51
CA VAL A 81 -6.21 0.56 -13.70
C VAL A 81 -4.84 0.76 -14.34
N LYS A 82 -4.53 2.00 -14.74
CA LYS A 82 -3.23 2.39 -15.29
C LYS A 82 -2.22 2.66 -14.19
N GLN A 83 -2.63 3.37 -13.15
CA GLN A 83 -1.75 3.78 -12.06
C GLN A 83 -2.51 3.89 -10.73
N VAL A 84 -1.82 3.52 -9.64
CA VAL A 84 -2.21 3.85 -8.27
C VAL A 84 -1.02 4.54 -7.62
N ALA A 85 -1.23 5.75 -7.12
CA ALA A 85 -0.24 6.56 -6.42
C ALA A 85 -0.78 7.00 -5.05
N PHE A 86 0.00 6.78 -4.00
CA PHE A 86 -0.33 7.22 -2.64
C PHE A 86 0.40 8.54 -2.33
N GLN A 87 -0.32 9.52 -1.82
CA GLN A 87 0.21 10.81 -1.38
C GLN A 87 -0.38 11.12 0.00
N GLU A 88 0.43 11.00 1.06
CA GLU A 88 -0.01 11.17 2.45
C GLU A 88 -1.23 10.29 2.81
N SER A 89 -2.42 10.89 2.94
CA SER A 89 -3.70 10.23 3.22
C SER A 89 -4.56 9.99 1.98
N ASP A 90 -4.11 10.39 0.80
CA ASP A 90 -4.83 10.29 -0.47
C ASP A 90 -4.33 9.11 -1.32
N ALA A 91 -5.25 8.39 -1.97
CA ALA A 91 -4.94 7.40 -2.98
C ALA A 91 -5.50 7.87 -4.33
N ILE A 92 -4.61 8.22 -5.27
CA ILE A 92 -4.95 8.65 -6.62
C ILE A 92 -4.91 7.43 -7.53
N VAL A 93 -6.04 7.14 -8.18
CA VAL A 93 -6.27 5.97 -9.03
C VAL A 93 -6.58 6.45 -10.44
N THR A 94 -5.63 6.26 -11.36
CA THR A 94 -5.83 6.54 -12.79
C THR A 94 -6.40 5.30 -13.45
N VAL A 95 -7.59 5.43 -14.02
CA VAL A 95 -8.30 4.38 -14.75
C VAL A 95 -8.47 4.76 -16.21
N SER A 96 -8.57 3.75 -17.07
CA SER A 96 -9.03 3.89 -18.44
C SER A 96 -10.26 3.01 -18.61
N ILE A 97 -11.26 3.50 -19.33
CA ILE A 97 -12.52 2.81 -19.56
C ILE A 97 -12.61 2.49 -21.04
N ASP A 98 -12.76 1.20 -21.37
CA ASP A 98 -12.90 0.71 -22.75
C ASP A 98 -14.35 0.88 -23.25
N GLU A 99 -14.86 2.11 -23.20
CA GLU A 99 -16.18 2.52 -23.66
C GLU A 99 -16.22 4.03 -23.97
N ASP A 100 -16.88 4.40 -25.07
CA ASP A 100 -17.16 5.80 -25.43
C ASP A 100 -18.28 6.34 -24.52
N LEU A 101 -17.90 6.91 -23.39
CA LEU A 101 -18.81 7.53 -22.41
C LEU A 101 -18.92 9.04 -22.59
N ASP A 102 -20.11 9.60 -22.38
CA ASP A 102 -20.29 11.05 -22.22
C ASP A 102 -19.78 11.55 -20.85
N GLU A 103 -19.74 12.88 -20.65
CA GLU A 103 -19.22 13.45 -19.40
C GLU A 103 -20.05 13.07 -18.16
N GLN A 104 -21.38 12.96 -18.27
CA GLN A 104 -22.22 12.54 -17.14
C GLN A 104 -22.01 11.06 -16.81
N GLU A 105 -21.90 10.22 -17.85
CA GLU A 105 -21.58 8.81 -17.70
C GLU A 105 -20.20 8.61 -17.08
N LYS A 106 -19.17 9.35 -17.52
CA LYS A 106 -17.83 9.32 -16.91
C LYS A 106 -17.86 9.64 -15.43
N GLN A 107 -18.56 10.71 -15.02
CA GLN A 107 -18.69 11.05 -13.60
C GLN A 107 -19.42 9.96 -12.80
N ALA A 108 -20.47 9.35 -13.37
CA ALA A 108 -21.16 8.22 -12.75
C ALA A 108 -20.24 6.98 -12.59
N TRP A 109 -19.40 6.68 -13.58
CA TRP A 109 -18.40 5.62 -13.49
C TRP A 109 -17.31 5.92 -12.46
N ILE A 110 -16.79 7.16 -12.42
CA ILE A 110 -15.82 7.63 -11.42
C ILE A 110 -16.34 7.40 -10.00
N GLU A 111 -17.57 7.82 -9.69
CA GLU A 111 -18.17 7.62 -8.36
C GLU A 111 -18.47 6.15 -8.04
N ASN A 112 -18.86 5.34 -9.04
CA ASN A 112 -19.05 3.89 -8.86
C ASN A 112 -17.72 3.17 -8.56
N ILE A 113 -16.65 3.48 -9.30
CA ILE A 113 -15.30 2.92 -9.10
C ILE A 113 -14.79 3.32 -7.71
N LYS A 114 -14.92 4.60 -7.36
CA LYS A 114 -14.56 5.14 -6.04
C LYS A 114 -15.30 4.42 -4.92
N SER A 115 -16.62 4.29 -5.02
CA SER A 115 -17.45 3.57 -4.04
C SER A 115 -17.04 2.10 -3.89
N ALA A 116 -16.68 1.44 -5.00
CA ALA A 116 -16.21 0.05 -4.97
C ALA A 116 -14.84 -0.10 -4.26
N ILE A 117 -13.95 0.89 -4.38
CA ILE A 117 -12.67 0.93 -3.67
C ILE A 117 -12.87 1.24 -2.18
N GLU A 118 -13.69 2.26 -1.85
CA GLU A 118 -13.97 2.68 -0.47
C GLU A 118 -14.67 1.58 0.36
N ALA A 119 -15.44 0.70 -0.30
CA ALA A 119 -16.03 -0.49 0.33
C ALA A 119 -14.98 -1.51 0.82
N GLU A 120 -13.79 -1.56 0.21
CA GLU A 120 -12.70 -2.47 0.56
C GLU A 120 -11.62 -1.80 1.43
N ILE A 121 -11.38 -0.49 1.24
CA ILE A 121 -10.33 0.27 1.95
C ILE A 121 -10.83 1.66 2.34
N GLN A 122 -10.91 1.90 3.66
CA GLN A 122 -11.39 3.18 4.24
C GLN A 122 -10.27 4.06 4.82
N ARG A 123 -9.00 3.64 4.71
CA ARG A 123 -7.85 4.37 5.29
C ARG A 123 -7.27 5.49 4.41
N TYR A 124 -7.79 5.67 3.20
CA TYR A 124 -7.35 6.70 2.27
C TYR A 124 -8.55 7.48 1.72
N ASN A 125 -8.36 8.76 1.42
CA ASN A 125 -9.32 9.48 0.57
C ASN A 125 -9.09 9.03 -0.89
N ILE A 126 -10.08 8.39 -1.50
CA ILE A 126 -9.95 7.86 -2.85
C ILE A 126 -10.26 8.95 -3.88
N ARG A 127 -9.32 9.19 -4.80
CA ARG A 127 -9.51 10.08 -5.96
C ARG A 127 -9.32 9.29 -7.25
N VAL A 128 -10.40 9.06 -7.98
CA VAL A 128 -10.38 8.38 -9.28
C VAL A 128 -10.28 9.41 -10.40
N ILE A 129 -9.41 9.15 -11.38
CA ILE A 129 -9.20 10.00 -12.56
C ILE A 129 -9.29 9.11 -13.80
N THR A 130 -10.12 9.48 -14.77
CA THR A 130 -10.21 8.80 -16.08
C THR A 130 -9.25 9.43 -17.09
N GLU A 131 -8.52 8.60 -17.83
CA GLU A 131 -7.77 8.95 -19.04
C GLU A 131 -8.55 8.53 -20.30
#